data_AF-A0A415ES10-F1
#
_entry.id   AF-A0A415ES10-F1
#
_cell.length_a   1.000
_cell.length_b   1.000
_cell.length_c   1.000
_cell.angle_alpha   90.00
_cell.angle_beta   90.00
_cell.angle_gamma   90.00
#
_symmetry.space_group_name_H-M   'P 1'
#
loop_
_entity.id
_entity.type
_entity.pdbx_description
1 polymer ?
#
loop_
_entity_poly.entity_id
_entity_poly.type
_entity_poly.pdbx_seq_one_letter_code
_entity_poly.pdbx_strand_id
1 'polypeptide(L)'
;MEETANSGLVKGFRLIWAIVKLNLFFVVLTLAGGGILGIGPAFHTISTLIHEDGLNYEQQSFRSAWRIWRSVFVKANKQFYLFFLLTGFLVYNLYLATQIQGLIWLMISFVLVVVSGLSILLYLLSVVFDTSYEISLWNNLKLSFVCLFLHMATFLKLLVGIASIFAFTWMMKGLLLFGTFSLLILWCHVAISQEKNVIDRDLAHD
;
A
#
# COMPACT_ATOMS: atom_id res chain seq x y z
N MET A 1 11.93 -24.10 29.92
CA MET A 1 10.89 -24.09 28.84
C MET A 1 10.87 -22.75 28.08
N GLU A 2 11.97 -22.00 28.03
CA GLU A 2 12.09 -20.71 27.30
C GLU A 2 12.87 -20.82 25.97
N GLU A 3 13.54 -21.95 25.72
CA GLU A 3 14.50 -22.08 24.63
C GLU A 3 13.84 -22.40 23.26
N THR A 4 12.62 -22.93 23.26
CA THR A 4 11.87 -23.24 22.02
C THR A 4 11.12 -22.03 21.44
N ALA A 5 10.97 -20.93 22.19
CA ALA A 5 10.28 -19.72 21.75
C ALA A 5 11.14 -18.79 20.84
N ASN A 6 12.44 -19.06 20.75
CA ASN A 6 13.40 -18.24 19.99
C ASN A 6 13.85 -18.87 18.66
N SER A 7 13.31 -20.03 18.29
CA SER A 7 13.60 -20.66 17.00
C SER A 7 13.12 -19.76 15.85
N GLY A 8 13.99 -19.53 14.85
CA GLY A 8 13.68 -18.74 13.66
C GLY A 8 12.42 -19.22 12.93
N LEU A 9 12.09 -20.52 13.04
CA LEU A 9 10.86 -21.12 12.51
C LEU A 9 9.59 -20.57 13.18
N VAL A 10 9.60 -20.38 14.50
CA VAL A 10 8.47 -19.83 15.25
C VAL A 10 8.26 -18.36 14.91
N LYS A 11 9.35 -17.60 14.70
CA LYS A 11 9.26 -16.21 14.22
C LYS A 11 8.68 -16.14 12.81
N GLY A 12 9.13 -17.01 11.90
CA GLY A 12 8.59 -17.11 10.55
C GLY A 12 7.09 -17.45 10.52
N PHE A 13 6.67 -18.43 11.33
CA PHE A 13 5.26 -18.80 11.42
C PHE A 13 4.39 -17.65 11.97
N ARG A 14 4.86 -16.96 13.02
CA ARG A 14 4.17 -15.77 13.57
C ARG A 14 4.03 -14.65 12.54
N LEU A 15 5.07 -14.41 11.74
CA LEU A 15 5.04 -13.41 10.66
C LEU A 15 3.99 -13.75 9.60
N ILE A 16 4.01 -15.00 9.11
CA ILE A 16 3.04 -15.48 8.11
C ILE A 16 1.62 -15.36 8.67
N TRP A 17 1.42 -15.77 9.92
CA TRP A 17 0.12 -15.66 10.58
C TRP A 17 -0.37 -14.20 10.72
N ALA A 18 0.51 -13.27 11.09
CA ALA A 18 0.18 -11.85 11.16
C ALA A 18 -0.25 -11.30 9.79
N ILE A 19 0.48 -11.65 8.73
CA ILE A 19 0.17 -11.23 7.35
C ILE A 19 -1.21 -11.78 6.92
N VAL A 20 -1.45 -13.07 7.17
CA VAL A 20 -2.73 -13.71 6.81
C VAL A 20 -3.88 -13.10 7.59
N LYS A 21 -3.70 -12.83 8.89
CA LYS A 21 -4.70 -12.19 9.75
C LYS A 21 -5.03 -10.76 9.28
N LEU A 22 -4.01 -9.97 8.96
CA LEU A 22 -4.21 -8.63 8.41
C LEU A 22 -4.98 -8.68 7.09
N ASN A 23 -4.69 -9.64 6.21
CA ASN A 23 -5.40 -9.72 4.94
C ASN A 23 -6.83 -10.24 5.11
N LEU A 24 -7.07 -11.11 6.10
CA LEU A 24 -8.44 -11.48 6.46
C LEU A 24 -9.24 -10.24 6.89
N PHE A 25 -8.64 -9.35 7.69
CA PHE A 25 -9.26 -8.06 8.01
C PHE A 25 -9.49 -7.22 6.75
N PHE A 26 -8.55 -7.18 5.80
CA PHE A 26 -8.73 -6.49 4.52
C PHE A 26 -10.02 -6.95 3.82
N VAL A 27 -10.16 -8.26 3.65
CA VAL A 27 -11.27 -8.86 2.91
C VAL A 27 -12.59 -8.58 3.62
N VAL A 28 -12.66 -8.81 4.93
CA VAL A 28 -13.89 -8.57 5.71
C VAL A 28 -14.30 -7.10 5.68
N LEU A 29 -13.35 -6.17 5.85
CA LEU A 29 -13.62 -4.73 5.81
C LEU A 29 -14.00 -4.25 4.40
N THR A 30 -13.38 -4.83 3.38
CA THR A 30 -13.74 -4.56 1.98
C THR A 30 -15.16 -5.01 1.69
N LEU A 31 -15.53 -6.23 2.11
CA LEU A 31 -16.89 -6.74 1.97
C LEU A 31 -17.92 -5.93 2.77
N ALA A 32 -17.56 -5.46 3.98
CA ALA A 32 -18.41 -4.60 4.80
C ALA A 32 -18.73 -3.24 4.13
N GLY A 33 -17.82 -2.73 3.29
CA GLY A 33 -18.05 -1.54 2.47
C GLY A 33 -18.76 -1.80 1.14
N GLY A 34 -19.38 -2.98 0.95
CA GLY A 34 -20.02 -3.35 -0.32
C GLY A 34 -19.02 -3.61 -1.45
N GLY A 35 -17.79 -3.98 -1.12
CA GLY A 35 -16.68 -4.13 -2.05
C GLY A 35 -16.11 -2.77 -2.47
N ILE A 36 -16.82 -2.04 -3.31
CA ILE A 36 -16.29 -0.86 -4.02
C ILE A 36 -15.91 0.26 -3.03
N LEU A 37 -16.78 0.60 -2.08
CA LEU A 37 -16.50 1.62 -1.05
C LEU A 37 -15.65 1.09 0.13
N GLY A 38 -15.35 -0.21 0.14
CA GLY A 38 -14.60 -0.85 1.22
C GLY A 38 -13.09 -0.90 0.99
N ILE A 39 -12.63 -0.94 -0.27
CA ILE A 39 -11.22 -1.15 -0.63
C ILE A 39 -10.31 -0.04 -0.06
N GLY A 40 -10.65 1.22 -0.31
CA GLY A 40 -9.85 2.37 0.15
C GLY A 40 -9.67 2.41 1.68
N PRO A 41 -10.77 2.39 2.46
CA PRO A 41 -10.71 2.35 3.92
C PRO A 41 -10.04 1.09 4.46
N ALA A 42 -10.15 -0.07 3.79
CA ALA A 42 -9.47 -1.29 4.20
C ALA A 42 -7.95 -1.18 4.05
N PHE A 43 -7.46 -0.59 2.94
CA PHE A 43 -6.02 -0.30 2.78
C PHE A 43 -5.50 0.63 3.87
N HIS A 44 -6.24 1.70 4.16
CA HIS A 44 -5.87 2.65 5.21
C HIS A 44 -5.84 1.98 6.59
N THR A 45 -6.87 1.20 6.92
CA THR A 45 -6.94 0.46 8.20
C THR A 45 -5.78 -0.50 8.40
N ILE A 46 -5.38 -1.24 7.36
CA ILE A 46 -4.23 -2.16 7.45
C ILE A 46 -2.92 -1.39 7.60
N SER A 47 -2.78 -0.28 6.89
CA SER A 47 -1.61 0.58 7.04
C SER A 47 -1.52 1.13 8.47
N THR A 48 -2.64 1.52 9.08
CA THR A 48 -2.69 1.95 10.49
C THR A 48 -2.33 0.82 11.44
N LEU A 49 -2.89 -0.38 11.27
CA LEU A 49 -2.57 -1.53 12.13
C LEU A 49 -1.10 -1.96 12.02
N ILE A 50 -0.51 -1.89 10.83
CA ILE A 50 0.93 -2.14 10.63
C ILE A 50 1.76 -1.04 11.30
N HIS A 51 1.29 0.21 11.29
CA HIS A 51 1.99 1.32 11.92
C HIS A 51 1.93 1.26 13.46
N GLU A 52 0.75 1.03 14.02
CA GLU A 52 0.48 1.03 15.47
C GLU A 52 0.95 -0.27 16.15
N ASP A 53 0.53 -1.43 15.64
CA ASP A 53 0.76 -2.73 16.29
C ASP A 53 1.95 -3.49 15.68
N GLY A 54 2.51 -3.00 14.57
CA GLY A 54 3.51 -3.73 13.80
C GLY A 54 2.99 -5.08 13.31
N LEU A 55 3.83 -6.10 13.40
CA LEU A 55 3.49 -7.48 13.04
C LEU A 55 3.13 -8.33 14.28
N ASN A 56 2.81 -7.69 15.41
CA ASN A 56 2.38 -8.38 16.63
C ASN A 56 0.90 -8.76 16.50
N TYR A 57 0.66 -9.96 15.97
CA TYR A 57 -0.70 -10.46 15.73
C TYR A 57 -1.58 -10.53 17.00
N GLU A 58 -1.00 -10.58 18.21
CA GLU A 58 -1.75 -10.66 19.46
C GLU A 58 -2.44 -9.34 19.84
N GLN A 59 -1.83 -8.21 19.48
CA GLN A 59 -2.35 -6.87 19.78
C GLN A 59 -3.42 -6.44 18.76
N GLN A 60 -3.33 -6.98 17.54
CA GLN A 60 -4.28 -6.71 16.45
C GLN A 60 -5.65 -7.32 16.75
N SER A 61 -6.61 -6.49 17.14
CA SER A 61 -7.99 -6.90 17.39
C SER A 61 -8.93 -6.45 16.28
N PHE A 62 -9.92 -7.30 15.95
CA PHE A 62 -10.96 -6.94 14.98
C PHE A 62 -11.75 -5.71 15.41
N ARG A 63 -11.94 -5.52 16.73
CA ARG A 63 -12.61 -4.33 17.27
C ARG A 63 -11.81 -3.05 16.98
N SER A 64 -10.48 -3.09 17.07
CA SER A 64 -9.63 -1.95 16.70
C SER A 64 -9.72 -1.67 15.19
N ALA A 65 -9.57 -2.72 14.37
CA ALA A 65 -9.70 -2.62 12.91
C ALA A 65 -11.05 -2.01 12.48
N TRP A 66 -12.16 -2.46 13.08
CA TRP A 66 -13.50 -1.94 12.80
C TRP A 66 -13.69 -0.48 13.24
N ARG A 67 -13.08 -0.08 14.36
CA ARG A 67 -13.10 1.30 14.85
C ARG A 67 -12.35 2.22 13.89
N ILE A 68 -11.13 1.84 13.49
CA ILE A 68 -10.31 2.60 12.54
C ILE A 68 -11.03 2.70 11.19
N TRP A 69 -11.53 1.58 10.66
CA TRP A 69 -12.22 1.55 9.38
C TRP A 69 -13.39 2.54 9.30
N ARG A 70 -14.20 2.64 10.37
CA ARG A 70 -15.31 3.59 10.42
C ARG A 70 -14.86 5.04 10.52
N SER A 71 -13.77 5.33 11.24
CA SER A 71 -13.29 6.72 11.37
C SER A 71 -12.68 7.24 10.07
N VAL A 72 -12.00 6.38 9.31
CA VAL A 72 -11.33 6.78 8.07
C VAL A 72 -12.19 6.60 6.82
N PHE A 73 -13.39 6.02 6.94
CA PHE A 73 -14.23 5.58 5.81
C PHE A 73 -14.40 6.64 4.72
N VAL A 74 -14.74 7.88 5.09
CA VAL A 74 -14.99 8.95 4.12
C VAL A 74 -13.67 9.50 3.55
N LYS A 75 -12.68 9.78 4.42
CA LYS A 75 -11.39 10.37 4.03
C LYS A 75 -10.62 9.41 3.10
N ALA A 76 -10.52 8.14 3.48
CA ALA A 76 -9.82 7.11 2.73
C ALA A 76 -10.51 6.80 1.40
N ASN A 77 -11.85 6.79 1.35
CA ASN A 77 -12.57 6.66 0.08
C ASN A 77 -12.30 7.85 -0.84
N LYS A 78 -12.36 9.09 -0.34
CA LYS A 78 -12.07 10.28 -1.16
C LYS A 78 -10.68 10.20 -1.78
N GLN A 79 -9.67 9.81 -0.99
CA GLN A 79 -8.31 9.63 -1.48
C GLN A 79 -8.21 8.48 -2.50
N PHE A 80 -8.80 7.32 -2.19
CA PHE A 80 -8.81 6.17 -3.09
C PHE A 80 -9.47 6.49 -4.44
N TYR A 81 -10.66 7.09 -4.44
CA TYR A 81 -11.38 7.42 -5.66
C TYR A 81 -10.69 8.50 -6.49
N LEU A 82 -9.99 9.44 -5.86
CA LEU A 82 -9.17 10.43 -6.57
C LEU A 82 -8.12 9.72 -7.45
N PHE A 83 -7.37 8.80 -6.86
CA PHE A 83 -6.34 8.04 -7.58
C PHE A 83 -6.92 6.97 -8.52
N PHE A 84 -8.04 6.34 -8.14
CA PHE A 84 -8.72 5.35 -8.96
C PHE A 84 -9.27 5.98 -10.24
N LEU A 85 -9.92 7.14 -10.15
CA LEU A 85 -10.41 7.87 -11.32
C LEU A 85 -9.26 8.38 -12.19
N LEU A 86 -8.18 8.90 -11.58
CA LEU A 86 -6.99 9.33 -12.31
C LEU A 86 -6.35 8.17 -13.07
N THR A 87 -6.15 7.03 -12.40
CA THR A 87 -5.57 5.83 -13.00
C THR A 87 -6.51 5.25 -14.06
N GLY A 88 -7.82 5.20 -13.80
CA GLY A 88 -8.82 4.77 -14.76
C GLY A 88 -8.85 5.63 -16.01
N PHE A 89 -8.72 6.95 -15.87
CA PHE A 89 -8.59 7.87 -16.99
C PHE A 89 -7.31 7.59 -17.80
N LEU A 90 -6.16 7.38 -17.16
CA LEU A 90 -4.91 7.06 -17.84
C LEU A 90 -4.96 5.72 -18.58
N VAL A 91 -5.53 4.69 -17.95
CA VAL A 91 -5.72 3.36 -18.56
C VAL A 91 -6.72 3.41 -19.72
N TYR A 92 -7.78 4.22 -19.61
CA TYR A 92 -8.70 4.45 -20.72
C TYR A 92 -8.00 5.13 -21.90
N ASN A 93 -7.15 6.14 -21.63
CA ASN A 93 -6.31 6.75 -22.68
C ASN A 93 -5.32 5.75 -23.27
N LEU A 94 -4.81 4.80 -22.49
CA LEU A 94 -3.93 3.73 -22.98
C LEU A 94 -4.70 2.81 -23.94
N TYR A 95 -5.95 2.48 -23.63
CA TYR A 95 -6.83 1.77 -24.55
C TYR A 95 -7.06 2.56 -25.85
N LEU A 96 -7.37 3.85 -25.77
CA LEU A 96 -7.51 4.70 -26.96
C LEU A 96 -6.21 4.78 -27.78
N ALA A 97 -5.05 4.81 -27.12
CA ALA A 97 -3.77 4.84 -27.80
C ALA A 97 -3.61 3.63 -28.72
N THR A 98 -4.12 2.43 -28.37
CA THR A 98 -4.07 1.22 -29.22
C THR A 98 -4.72 1.36 -30.60
N GLN A 99 -5.53 2.41 -30.81
CA GLN A 99 -6.15 2.71 -32.10
C GLN A 99 -5.19 3.43 -33.06
N ILE A 100 -4.10 4.00 -32.53
CA ILE A 100 -3.05 4.66 -33.30
C ILE A 100 -2.06 3.59 -33.82
N GLN A 101 -1.54 3.77 -35.03
CA GLN A 101 -0.55 2.86 -35.62
C GLN A 101 0.85 3.50 -35.69
N GLY A 102 1.87 2.65 -35.75
CA GLY A 102 3.26 3.05 -35.92
C GLY A 102 4.00 3.38 -34.61
N LEU A 103 5.15 4.06 -34.72
CA LEU A 103 6.04 4.32 -33.58
C LEU A 103 5.41 5.24 -32.51
N ILE A 104 4.53 6.15 -32.92
CA ILE A 104 3.83 7.10 -32.04
C ILE A 104 2.97 6.36 -31.01
N TRP A 105 2.32 5.26 -31.43
CA TRP A 105 1.56 4.41 -30.50
C TRP A 105 2.42 3.87 -29.37
N LEU A 106 3.61 3.36 -29.70
CA LEU A 106 4.52 2.77 -28.72
C LEU A 106 5.02 3.83 -27.73
N MET A 107 5.37 5.03 -28.22
CA MET A 107 5.80 6.15 -27.37
C MET A 107 4.69 6.58 -26.40
N ILE A 108 3.47 6.79 -26.90
CA ILE A 108 2.32 7.20 -26.06
C ILE A 108 1.99 6.11 -25.04
N SER A 109 1.93 4.86 -25.48
CA SER A 109 1.59 3.73 -24.61
C SER A 109 2.63 3.54 -23.51
N PHE A 110 3.91 3.68 -23.83
CA PHE A 110 4.99 3.62 -22.84
C PHE A 110 4.81 4.70 -21.76
N VAL A 111 4.59 5.95 -22.16
CA VAL A 111 4.36 7.06 -21.22
C VAL A 111 3.13 6.79 -20.35
N LEU A 112 2.02 6.34 -20.95
CA LEU A 112 0.77 6.08 -20.21
C LEU A 112 0.92 4.93 -19.21
N VAL A 113 1.63 3.85 -19.56
CA VAL A 113 1.93 2.75 -18.64
C VAL A 113 2.77 3.23 -17.46
N VAL A 114 3.84 4.00 -17.73
CA VAL A 114 4.72 4.54 -16.70
C VAL A 114 3.96 5.48 -15.75
N VAL A 115 3.19 6.42 -16.29
CA VAL A 115 2.41 7.39 -15.49
C VAL A 115 1.31 6.69 -14.69
N SER A 116 0.67 5.65 -15.24
CA SER A 116 -0.31 4.83 -14.50
C SER A 116 0.35 4.10 -13.33
N GLY A 117 1.51 3.48 -13.56
CA GLY A 117 2.28 2.82 -12.50
C GLY A 117 2.71 3.79 -11.39
N LEU A 118 3.20 4.97 -11.77
CA LEU A 118 3.55 6.03 -10.82
C LEU A 118 2.34 6.51 -10.01
N SER A 119 1.17 6.63 -10.64
CA SER A 119 -0.08 6.99 -9.95
C SER A 119 -0.43 5.99 -8.84
N ILE A 120 -0.29 4.69 -9.12
CA ILE A 120 -0.52 3.61 -8.14
C ILE A 120 0.51 3.69 -7.00
N LEU A 121 1.80 3.91 -7.31
CA LEU A 121 2.85 4.05 -6.31
C LEU A 121 2.60 5.27 -5.40
N LEU A 122 2.21 6.40 -5.97
CA LEU A 122 1.84 7.60 -5.23
C LEU A 122 0.66 7.35 -4.30
N TYR A 123 -0.36 6.60 -4.73
CA TYR A 123 -1.47 6.22 -3.87
C TYR A 123 -0.99 5.39 -2.67
N LEU A 124 -0.21 4.33 -2.90
CA LEU A 124 0.29 3.46 -1.84
C LEU A 124 1.13 4.23 -0.82
N LEU A 125 2.04 5.09 -1.29
CA LEU A 125 2.83 5.97 -0.42
C LEU A 125 1.94 6.95 0.35
N SER A 126 0.96 7.52 -0.31
CA SER A 126 0.06 8.48 0.32
C SER A 126 -0.79 7.84 1.41
N VAL A 127 -1.16 6.57 1.28
CA VAL A 127 -1.80 5.81 2.38
C VAL A 127 -0.85 5.65 3.55
N VAL A 128 0.39 5.23 3.31
CA VAL A 128 1.38 5.02 4.38
C VAL A 128 1.70 6.33 5.11
N PHE A 129 1.91 7.42 4.38
CA PHE A 129 2.16 8.73 4.98
C PHE A 129 0.95 9.28 5.73
N ASP A 130 -0.28 9.10 5.24
CA ASP A 130 -1.48 9.52 5.96
C ASP A 130 -1.64 8.80 7.31
N THR A 131 -1.18 7.55 7.38
CA THR A 131 -1.20 6.78 8.63
C THR A 131 -0.04 7.10 9.57
N SER A 132 1.03 7.68 9.05
CA SER A 132 2.23 8.00 9.82
C SER A 132 2.25 9.44 10.32
N TYR A 133 1.60 10.35 9.59
CA TYR A 133 1.60 11.78 9.84
C TYR A 133 0.17 12.33 9.76
N GLU A 134 -0.24 13.10 10.75
CA GLU A 134 -1.52 13.82 10.73
C GLU A 134 -1.43 15.08 9.85
N ILE A 135 -1.39 14.88 8.53
CA ILE A 135 -1.22 15.97 7.56
C ILE A 135 -2.43 16.11 6.63
N SER A 136 -2.57 17.31 6.06
CA SER A 136 -3.59 17.56 5.03
C SER A 136 -3.32 16.73 3.77
N LEU A 137 -4.38 16.39 3.02
CA LEU A 137 -4.26 15.58 1.80
C LEU A 137 -3.27 16.18 0.78
N TRP A 138 -3.24 17.51 0.65
CA TRP A 138 -2.32 18.18 -0.28
C TRP A 138 -0.86 18.07 0.16
N ASN A 139 -0.58 18.21 1.46
CA ASN A 139 0.76 18.06 1.98
C ASN A 139 1.23 16.60 1.91
N ASN A 140 0.32 15.65 2.14
CA ASN A 140 0.57 14.23 1.96
C ASN A 140 0.94 13.89 0.51
N LEU A 141 0.19 14.40 -0.47
CA LEU A 141 0.49 14.20 -1.89
C LEU A 141 1.87 14.77 -2.26
N LYS A 142 2.20 15.97 -1.77
CA LYS A 142 3.53 16.56 -1.99
C LYS A 142 4.63 15.72 -1.37
N LEU A 143 4.47 15.27 -0.13
CA LEU A 143 5.45 14.43 0.55
C LEU A 143 5.63 13.09 -0.17
N SER A 144 4.53 12.46 -0.58
CA SER A 144 4.55 11.22 -1.36
C SER A 144 5.28 11.40 -2.69
N PHE A 145 5.05 12.52 -3.38
CA PHE A 145 5.73 12.85 -4.63
C PHE A 145 7.22 13.09 -4.42
N VAL A 146 7.59 13.85 -3.38
CA VAL A 146 8.99 14.11 -3.04
C VAL A 146 9.70 12.80 -2.71
N CYS A 147 9.12 11.95 -1.87
CA CYS A 147 9.69 10.65 -1.53
C CYS A 147 9.87 9.77 -2.78
N LEU A 148 8.88 9.73 -3.67
CA LEU A 148 8.93 8.88 -4.87
C LEU A 148 9.99 9.34 -5.88
N PHE A 149 10.14 10.65 -6.11
CA PHE A 149 11.01 11.17 -7.17
C PHE A 149 12.39 11.62 -6.70
N LEU A 150 12.50 12.17 -5.48
CA LEU A 150 13.79 12.66 -4.97
C LEU A 150 14.63 11.51 -4.38
N HIS A 151 14.02 10.42 -3.93
CA HIS A 151 14.71 9.28 -3.34
C HIS A 151 14.71 8.08 -4.28
N MET A 152 15.63 8.09 -5.25
CA MET A 152 15.77 7.05 -6.29
C MET A 152 15.91 5.64 -5.70
N ALA A 153 16.63 5.49 -4.59
CA ALA A 153 16.78 4.19 -3.92
C ALA A 153 15.43 3.65 -3.41
N THR A 154 14.60 4.52 -2.86
CA THR A 154 13.27 4.18 -2.34
C THR A 154 12.31 3.83 -3.47
N PHE A 155 12.33 4.59 -4.56
CA PHE A 155 11.61 4.26 -5.79
C PHE A 155 11.95 2.85 -6.30
N LEU A 156 13.25 2.53 -6.42
CA LEU A 156 13.69 1.24 -6.93
C LEU A 156 13.31 0.08 -5.99
N LYS A 157 13.43 0.27 -4.67
CA LYS A 157 12.98 -0.71 -3.66
C LYS A 157 11.48 -0.99 -3.77
N LEU A 158 10.66 0.05 -3.96
CA LEU A 158 9.21 -0.08 -4.13
C LEU A 158 8.89 -0.88 -5.39
N LEU A 159 9.51 -0.52 -6.52
CA LEU A 159 9.29 -1.19 -7.81
C LEU A 159 9.69 -2.67 -7.74
N VAL A 160 10.89 -2.97 -7.26
CA VAL A 160 11.40 -4.35 -7.14
C VAL A 160 10.53 -5.18 -6.18
N GLY A 161 10.15 -4.63 -5.02
CA GLY A 161 9.33 -5.39 -4.07
C GLY A 161 7.90 -5.62 -4.54
N ILE A 162 7.27 -4.63 -5.17
CA ILE A 162 5.94 -4.82 -5.77
C ILE A 162 6.02 -5.87 -6.88
N ALA A 163 7.00 -5.78 -7.78
CA ALA A 163 7.21 -6.79 -8.83
C ALA A 163 7.44 -8.19 -8.23
N SER A 164 8.23 -8.30 -7.15
CA SER A 164 8.49 -9.55 -6.46
C SER A 164 7.24 -10.14 -5.81
N ILE A 165 6.42 -9.31 -5.16
CA ILE A 165 5.15 -9.73 -4.54
C ILE A 165 4.17 -10.20 -5.62
N PHE A 166 4.07 -9.49 -6.75
CA PHE A 166 3.23 -9.90 -7.88
C PHE A 166 3.70 -11.23 -8.48
N ALA A 167 5.01 -11.39 -8.73
CA ALA A 167 5.57 -12.64 -9.23
C ALA A 167 5.30 -13.82 -8.27
N PHE A 168 5.50 -13.62 -6.97
CA PHE A 168 5.25 -14.65 -5.95
C PHE A 168 3.76 -14.99 -5.82
N THR A 169 2.89 -13.97 -5.87
CA THR A 169 1.43 -14.16 -5.89
C THR A 169 0.97 -14.95 -7.11
N TRP A 170 1.60 -14.74 -8.27
CA TRP A 170 1.27 -15.46 -9.49
C TRP A 170 1.63 -16.95 -9.40
N MET A 171 2.76 -17.28 -8.76
CA MET A 171 3.16 -18.67 -8.49
C MET A 171 2.20 -19.37 -7.53
N MET A 172 1.71 -18.65 -6.50
CA MET A 172 0.82 -19.18 -5.48
C MET A 172 -0.54 -18.45 -5.49
N LYS A 173 -1.46 -18.88 -6.35
CA LYS A 173 -2.78 -18.26 -6.52
C LYS A 173 -3.57 -18.07 -5.21
N GLY A 174 -3.38 -18.96 -4.23
CA GLY A 174 -4.00 -18.83 -2.90
C GLY A 174 -3.54 -17.57 -2.15
N LEU A 175 -2.30 -17.14 -2.34
CA LEU A 175 -1.75 -15.95 -1.69
C LEU A 175 -2.45 -14.67 -2.13
N LEU A 176 -3.08 -14.66 -3.32
CA LEU A 176 -3.86 -13.52 -3.81
C LEU A 176 -4.95 -13.13 -2.80
N LEU A 177 -5.69 -14.12 -2.30
CA LEU A 177 -6.72 -13.90 -1.30
C LEU A 177 -6.13 -13.72 0.11
N PHE A 178 -5.06 -14.45 0.44
CA PHE A 178 -4.61 -14.61 1.83
C PHE A 178 -3.43 -13.73 2.24
N GLY A 179 -2.65 -13.14 1.33
CA GLY A 179 -1.48 -12.33 1.71
C GLY A 179 -1.18 -11.09 0.88
N THR A 180 -1.60 -11.00 -0.39
CA THR A 180 -1.07 -9.99 -1.32
C THR A 180 -1.28 -8.54 -0.87
N PHE A 181 -2.48 -8.13 -0.45
CA PHE A 181 -2.75 -6.74 -0.08
C PHE A 181 -1.99 -6.31 1.17
N SER A 182 -1.94 -7.17 2.19
CA SER A 182 -1.17 -6.90 3.41
C SER A 182 0.34 -6.91 3.16
N LEU A 183 0.84 -7.80 2.30
CA LEU A 183 2.25 -7.82 1.90
C LEU A 183 2.65 -6.55 1.15
N LEU A 184 1.78 -6.04 0.26
CA LEU A 184 2.03 -4.80 -0.47
C LEU A 184 2.20 -3.61 0.49
N ILE A 185 1.24 -3.41 1.40
CA ILE A 185 1.30 -2.31 2.38
C ILE A 185 2.48 -2.49 3.34
N LEU A 186 2.72 -3.71 3.83
CA LEU A 186 3.86 -4.01 4.69
C LEU A 186 5.18 -3.69 3.99
N TRP A 187 5.33 -4.07 2.72
CA TRP A 187 6.51 -3.74 1.94
C TRP A 187 6.68 -2.24 1.77
N CYS A 188 5.59 -1.49 1.51
CA CYS A 188 5.66 -0.04 1.43
C CYS A 188 6.20 0.57 2.73
N HIS A 189 5.71 0.14 3.90
CA HIS A 189 6.22 0.58 5.20
C HIS A 189 7.71 0.27 5.38
N VAL A 190 8.16 -0.93 4.99
CA VAL A 190 9.57 -1.33 5.09
C VAL A 190 10.46 -0.56 4.11
N ALA A 191 10.00 -0.36 2.87
CA ALA A 191 10.76 0.29 1.82
C ALA A 191 11.05 1.77 2.16
N ILE A 192 10.11 2.44 2.83
CA ILE A 192 10.25 3.85 3.21
C ILE A 192 10.79 4.07 4.64
N SER A 193 11.08 3.02 5.40
CA SER A 193 11.46 3.16 6.81
C SER A 193 12.67 4.08 7.03
N GLN A 194 13.64 4.02 6.11
CA GLN A 194 14.82 4.90 6.12
C GLN A 194 14.45 6.36 5.88
N GLU A 195 13.52 6.63 4.97
CA GLU A 195 13.09 7.99 4.66
C GLU A 195 12.23 8.58 5.77
N LYS A 196 11.37 7.78 6.39
CA LYS A 196 10.60 8.21 7.57
C LYS A 196 11.52 8.68 8.69
N ASN A 197 12.59 7.94 8.98
CA ASN A 197 13.56 8.36 10.00
C ASN A 197 14.24 9.70 9.68
N VAL A 198 14.47 10.00 8.39
CA VAL A 198 15.02 11.30 7.96
C VAL A 198 13.98 12.40 8.16
N ILE A 199 12.74 12.17 7.70
CA ILE A 199 11.63 13.12 7.84
C ILE A 199 11.33 13.40 9.32
N ASP A 200 11.30 12.37 10.17
CA ASP A 200 11.05 12.49 11.61
C ASP A 200 12.15 13.30 12.30
N ARG A 201 13.41 13.13 11.88
CA ARG A 201 14.53 13.93 12.39
C ARG A 201 14.38 15.40 11.99
N ASP A 202 14.02 15.65 10.74
CA ASP A 202 13.90 17.01 10.22
C ASP A 202 12.68 17.73 10.85
N LEU A 203 11.58 17.03 11.12
CA LEU A 203 10.41 17.54 11.85
C LEU A 203 10.64 17.74 13.36
N ALA A 204 11.59 17.04 13.97
CA ALA A 204 11.94 17.21 15.38
C ALA A 204 12.86 18.43 15.65
N HIS A 205 13.38 19.05 14.58
CA HIS A 205 14.26 20.21 14.65
C HIS A 205 13.55 21.54 14.31
N ASP A 206 12.27 21.50 13.97
CA ASP A 206 11.37 22.67 13.82
C ASP A 206 10.45 22.83 15.05
#